data_AF-A0A2V8ZYX2-F1
#
_entry.id   AF-A0A2V8ZYX2-F1
#
_cell.length_a   1.000
_cell.length_b   1.000
_cell.length_c   1.000
_cell.angle_alpha   90.00
_cell.angle_beta   90.00
_cell.angle_gamma   90.00
#
_symmetry.space_group_name_H-M   'P 1'
#
loop_
_entity.id
_entity.type
_entity.pdbx_description
1 polymer ?
#
loop_
_entity_poly.entity_id
_entity_poly.type
_entity_poly.pdbx_seq_one_letter_code
_entity_poly.pdbx_strand_id
1 'polypeptide(L)'
;MPQTKNGGMTKMEKQSPKDASANSKMEKPNSTNSIWTQKALLRRLARSPESRAKFVASHISNGIAFQIRALRNRNRWSQPKLAEEIGTTQNQVYRLENSSKTKPTISTLKKLAAVFDVALVVRFVPFSQIIAWATGTPLTDPGLSTTSLAVPSFRQEYGAVEPSFGSVPRSQDQVAQSQEQRRIPIAQESPLLADAAD
;
A
#
# COMPACT_ATOMS: atom_id res chain seq x y z
N MET A 1 -21.57 -59.02 -45.32
CA MET A 1 -21.02 -60.39 -45.38
C MET A 1 -20.37 -60.56 -46.74
N PRO A 2 -19.21 -61.23 -46.87
CA PRO A 2 -18.38 -61.87 -45.82
C PRO A 2 -17.60 -60.79 -44.99
N GLN A 3 -16.76 -61.01 -43.96
CA GLN A 3 -16.01 -62.18 -43.43
C GLN A 3 -14.74 -62.51 -44.26
N THR A 4 -13.62 -63.14 -43.83
CA THR A 4 -13.06 -63.67 -42.55
C THR A 4 -11.54 -63.94 -42.79
N LYS A 5 -10.57 -64.10 -41.87
CA LYS A 5 -10.42 -64.04 -40.38
C LYS A 5 -8.90 -63.92 -40.04
N ASN A 6 -8.55 -63.85 -38.75
CA ASN A 6 -7.21 -64.04 -38.13
C ASN A 6 -6.15 -62.93 -38.35
N GLY A 7 -5.20 -62.69 -37.43
CA GLY A 7 -5.08 -63.18 -36.06
C GLY A 7 -3.63 -63.15 -35.52
N GLY A 8 -3.40 -62.61 -34.32
CA GLY A 8 -2.06 -62.59 -33.70
C GLY A 8 -1.96 -61.78 -32.40
N MET A 9 -1.91 -62.49 -31.26
CA MET A 9 -1.37 -62.00 -29.99
C MET A 9 0.15 -62.32 -29.98
N THR A 10 1.05 -61.84 -29.12
CA THR A 10 0.96 -61.08 -27.85
C THR A 10 2.33 -60.44 -27.56
N LYS A 11 2.38 -59.31 -26.86
CA LYS A 11 3.27 -59.19 -25.69
C LYS A 11 2.82 -58.07 -24.74
N MET A 12 2.50 -58.44 -23.51
CA MET A 12 2.59 -57.51 -22.38
C MET A 12 3.99 -57.62 -21.79
N GLU A 13 4.60 -56.50 -21.43
CA GLU A 13 5.67 -56.49 -20.45
C GLU A 13 5.46 -55.32 -19.47
N LYS A 14 5.75 -55.56 -18.19
CA LYS A 14 5.33 -54.68 -17.08
C LYS A 14 6.49 -53.82 -16.60
N GLN A 15 6.21 -52.57 -16.27
CA GLN A 15 6.75 -51.94 -15.06
C GLN A 15 5.88 -50.75 -14.61
N SER A 16 6.11 -50.29 -13.37
CA SER A 16 5.23 -49.38 -12.63
C SER A 16 6.00 -48.13 -12.14
N PRO A 17 5.33 -47.09 -11.61
CA PRO A 17 5.82 -45.72 -11.70
C PRO A 17 6.82 -45.29 -10.62
N LYS A 18 7.67 -44.33 -11.02
CA LYS A 18 8.47 -43.33 -10.28
C LYS A 18 9.12 -42.42 -11.35
N ASP A 19 9.32 -41.11 -11.20
CA ASP A 19 9.32 -40.25 -10.02
C ASP A 19 8.57 -38.93 -10.22
N ALA A 20 8.22 -38.26 -9.12
CA ALA A 20 7.61 -36.93 -9.13
C ALA A 20 8.66 -35.82 -9.11
N SER A 21 8.74 -35.02 -10.18
CA SER A 21 9.35 -33.68 -10.15
C SER A 21 8.73 -32.76 -11.20
N ALA A 22 7.41 -32.54 -11.08
CA ALA A 22 6.72 -31.49 -11.83
C ALA A 22 7.14 -30.12 -11.27
N ASN A 23 8.25 -29.58 -11.78
CA ASN A 23 8.81 -28.30 -11.37
C ASN A 23 7.93 -27.14 -11.87
N SER A 24 6.77 -26.96 -11.25
CA SER A 24 5.81 -25.88 -11.47
C SER A 24 6.37 -24.56 -10.94
N LYS A 25 7.36 -24.05 -11.68
CA LYS A 25 7.99 -22.74 -11.51
C LYS A 25 6.91 -21.66 -11.47
N MET A 26 6.47 -21.29 -10.27
CA MET A 26 5.42 -20.29 -10.05
C MET A 26 5.76 -19.02 -10.83
N GLU A 27 4.98 -18.73 -11.86
CA GLU A 27 5.03 -17.43 -12.52
C GLU A 27 4.66 -16.37 -11.50
N LYS A 28 5.61 -15.49 -11.20
CA LYS A 28 5.39 -14.42 -10.24
C LYS A 28 4.28 -13.54 -10.82
N PRO A 29 3.15 -13.33 -10.11
CA PRO A 29 2.09 -12.47 -10.62
C PRO A 29 2.66 -11.09 -10.91
N ASN A 30 2.19 -10.45 -11.99
CA ASN A 30 2.68 -9.16 -12.48
C ASN A 30 2.63 -8.10 -11.37
N SER A 31 3.73 -7.97 -10.64
CA SER A 31 3.79 -7.13 -9.46
C SER A 31 3.80 -5.68 -9.89
N THR A 32 2.74 -4.94 -9.56
CA THR A 32 2.65 -3.51 -9.77
C THR A 32 3.83 -2.84 -9.09
N ASN A 33 4.82 -2.40 -9.87
CA ASN A 33 6.10 -1.87 -9.40
C ASN A 33 5.91 -0.87 -8.25
N SER A 34 6.14 -1.31 -7.02
CA SER A 34 5.87 -0.48 -5.86
C SER A 34 6.94 0.61 -5.75
N ILE A 35 6.47 1.85 -5.63
CA ILE A 35 7.30 3.06 -5.48
C ILE A 35 8.14 2.99 -4.19
N TRP A 36 7.83 2.08 -3.25
CA TRP A 36 8.47 1.98 -1.95
C TRP A 36 8.86 0.54 -1.62
N THR A 37 10.09 0.34 -1.14
CA THR A 37 10.44 -0.91 -0.46
C THR A 37 9.71 -1.00 0.88
N GLN A 38 9.41 -2.21 1.34
CA GLN A 38 8.73 -2.47 2.61
C GLN A 38 9.39 -1.77 3.81
N LYS A 39 10.73 -1.73 3.86
CA LYS A 39 11.53 -1.02 4.88
C LYS A 39 11.49 0.51 4.74
N ALA A 40 11.22 1.06 3.55
CA ALA A 40 10.99 2.50 3.37
C ALA A 40 9.57 2.91 3.80
N LEU A 41 8.55 2.13 3.40
CA LEU A 41 7.17 2.37 3.81
C LEU A 41 6.99 2.24 5.33
N LEU A 42 7.54 1.21 5.95
CA LEU A 42 7.47 1.03 7.41
C LEU A 42 8.11 2.20 8.17
N ARG A 43 9.30 2.68 7.75
CA ARG A 43 9.93 3.88 8.34
C ARG A 43 9.06 5.14 8.21
N ARG A 44 8.29 5.30 7.12
CA ARG A 44 7.33 6.40 6.97
C ARG A 44 6.14 6.25 7.93
N LEU A 45 5.63 5.03 8.12
CA LEU A 45 4.48 4.73 8.99
C LEU A 45 4.82 4.79 10.49
N ALA A 46 6.07 4.55 10.85
CA ALA A 46 6.57 4.69 12.21
C ALA A 46 6.53 6.14 12.72
N ARG A 47 6.70 7.13 11.84
CA ARG A 47 6.86 8.57 12.18
C ARG A 47 5.75 9.14 13.07
N SER A 48 4.48 8.86 12.77
CA SER A 48 3.34 9.37 13.55
C SER A 48 2.05 8.56 13.29
N PRO A 49 1.09 8.55 14.23
CA PRO A 49 -0.26 8.02 13.99
C PRO A 49 -0.94 8.68 12.80
N GLU A 50 -0.74 9.98 12.62
CA GLU A 50 -1.24 10.76 11.48
C GLU A 50 -0.66 10.27 10.15
N SER A 51 0.64 9.94 10.09
CA SER A 51 1.28 9.36 8.89
C SER A 51 0.64 8.04 8.48
N ARG A 52 0.19 7.24 9.46
CA ARG A 52 -0.56 6.00 9.24
C ARG A 52 -1.98 6.27 8.77
N ALA A 53 -2.71 7.16 9.42
CA ALA A 53 -4.07 7.54 9.04
C ALA A 53 -4.13 8.10 7.61
N LYS A 54 -3.21 9.01 7.24
CA LYS A 54 -3.07 9.55 5.89
C LYS A 54 -2.75 8.49 4.84
N PHE A 55 -1.89 7.51 5.16
CA PHE A 55 -1.60 6.38 4.28
C PHE A 55 -2.82 5.48 4.06
N VAL A 56 -3.47 5.02 5.14
CA VAL A 56 -4.66 4.14 5.05
C VAL A 56 -5.79 4.82 4.28
N ALA A 57 -6.08 6.09 4.57
CA ALA A 57 -7.11 6.85 3.86
C ALA A 57 -6.84 6.98 2.36
N SER A 58 -5.58 7.26 1.97
CA SER A 58 -5.20 7.35 0.55
C SER A 58 -5.17 5.98 -0.14
N HIS A 59 -4.82 4.91 0.57
CA HIS A 59 -4.81 3.56 0.00
C HIS A 59 -6.24 3.08 -0.27
N ILE A 60 -7.18 3.35 0.64
CA ILE A 60 -8.60 3.05 0.46
C ILE A 60 -9.19 3.87 -0.70
N SER A 61 -8.98 5.19 -0.74
CA SER A 61 -9.59 6.03 -1.79
C SER A 61 -9.06 5.71 -3.19
N ASN A 62 -7.76 5.50 -3.33
CA ASN A 62 -7.15 5.12 -4.60
C ASN A 62 -7.53 3.69 -5.00
N GLY A 63 -7.40 2.72 -4.08
CA GLY A 63 -7.68 1.31 -4.34
C GLY A 63 -9.10 1.06 -4.82
N ILE A 64 -10.09 1.62 -4.13
CA ILE A 64 -11.51 1.48 -4.50
C ILE A 64 -11.81 2.15 -5.86
N ALA A 65 -11.31 3.36 -6.11
CA ALA A 65 -11.51 4.06 -7.38
C ALA A 65 -10.90 3.29 -8.57
N PHE A 66 -9.69 2.74 -8.38
CA PHE A 66 -9.03 1.91 -9.38
C PHE A 66 -9.73 0.55 -9.58
N GLN A 67 -10.22 -0.09 -8.50
CA GLN A 67 -10.95 -1.35 -8.57
C GLN A 67 -12.28 -1.20 -9.32
N ILE A 68 -13.05 -0.12 -9.07
CA ILE A 68 -14.29 0.18 -9.81
C ILE A 68 -13.98 0.35 -11.30
N ARG A 69 -12.95 1.14 -11.64
CA ARG A 69 -12.53 1.35 -13.03
C ARG A 69 -12.03 0.04 -13.69
N ALA A 70 -11.33 -0.81 -12.97
CA ALA A 70 -10.85 -2.11 -13.45
C ALA A 70 -12.01 -3.09 -13.72
N LEU A 71 -12.98 -3.19 -12.80
CA LEU A 71 -14.18 -4.02 -12.97
C LEU A 71 -15.06 -3.51 -14.13
N ARG A 72 -15.24 -2.19 -14.26
CA ARG A 72 -15.93 -1.60 -15.41
C ARG A 72 -15.24 -1.93 -16.73
N ASN A 73 -13.91 -1.81 -16.78
CA ASN A 73 -13.12 -2.13 -17.97
C ASN A 73 -13.15 -3.64 -18.30
N ARG A 74 -13.10 -4.53 -17.28
CA ARG A 74 -13.25 -6.00 -17.42
C ARG A 74 -14.57 -6.33 -18.13
N ASN A 75 -15.66 -5.69 -17.70
CA ASN A 75 -16.99 -5.85 -18.27
C ASN A 75 -17.20 -5.05 -19.59
N ARG A 76 -16.17 -4.37 -20.11
CA ARG A 76 -16.18 -3.50 -21.31
C ARG A 76 -17.20 -2.35 -21.28
N TRP A 77 -17.65 -1.94 -20.10
CA TRP A 77 -18.70 -0.91 -19.95
C TRP A 77 -18.15 0.52 -20.05
N SER A 78 -18.95 1.42 -20.61
CA SER A 78 -18.73 2.87 -20.54
C SER A 78 -19.16 3.41 -19.16
N GLN A 79 -18.73 4.63 -18.80
CA GLN A 79 -19.18 5.28 -17.55
C GLN A 79 -20.70 5.52 -17.52
N PRO A 80 -21.37 5.92 -18.63
CA PRO A 80 -22.83 5.87 -18.73
C PRO A 80 -23.40 4.48 -18.45
N LYS A 81 -22.84 3.42 -19.06
CA LYS A 81 -23.39 2.07 -18.90
C LYS A 81 -23.32 1.58 -17.44
N LEU A 82 -22.20 1.80 -16.75
CA LEU A 82 -22.13 1.50 -15.31
C LEU A 82 -23.11 2.34 -14.48
N ALA A 83 -23.45 3.56 -14.93
CA ALA A 83 -24.41 4.41 -14.24
C ALA A 83 -25.85 3.88 -14.37
N GLU A 84 -26.21 3.33 -15.53
CA GLU A 84 -27.47 2.58 -15.73
C GLU A 84 -27.56 1.40 -14.75
N GLU A 85 -26.57 0.50 -14.77
CA GLU A 85 -26.61 -0.74 -13.98
C GLU A 85 -26.75 -0.53 -12.46
N ILE A 86 -26.12 0.52 -11.91
CA ILE A 86 -26.21 0.83 -10.45
C ILE A 86 -27.33 1.83 -10.09
N GLY A 87 -28.08 2.32 -11.07
CA GLY A 87 -29.15 3.32 -10.90
C GLY A 87 -28.63 4.68 -10.43
N THR A 88 -27.74 5.30 -11.19
CA THR A 88 -27.19 6.65 -10.90
C THR A 88 -26.82 7.42 -12.16
N THR A 89 -26.10 8.55 -12.04
CA THR A 89 -25.67 9.37 -13.20
C THR A 89 -24.22 9.12 -13.59
N GLN A 90 -23.87 9.36 -14.86
CA GLN A 90 -22.48 9.26 -15.35
C GLN A 90 -21.51 10.11 -14.50
N ASN A 91 -21.92 11.33 -14.08
CA ASN A 91 -21.11 12.18 -13.21
C ASN A 91 -20.81 11.48 -11.88
N GLN A 92 -21.78 10.78 -11.29
CA GLN A 92 -21.55 10.00 -10.08
C GLN A 92 -20.59 8.82 -10.31
N VAL A 93 -20.63 8.14 -11.45
CA VAL A 93 -19.64 7.11 -11.80
C VAL A 93 -18.23 7.70 -11.99
N TYR A 94 -18.10 8.78 -12.74
CA TYR A 94 -16.83 9.53 -12.87
C TYR A 94 -16.28 9.96 -11.51
N ARG A 95 -17.16 10.39 -10.61
CA ARG A 95 -16.86 10.76 -9.22
C ARG A 95 -16.51 9.58 -8.31
N LEU A 96 -16.89 8.35 -8.65
CA LEU A 96 -16.50 7.11 -7.96
C LEU A 96 -15.16 6.57 -8.46
N GLU A 97 -14.85 6.74 -9.75
CA GLU A 97 -13.56 6.39 -10.37
C GLU A 97 -12.45 7.43 -10.12
N ASN A 98 -12.76 8.52 -9.41
CA ASN A 98 -11.80 9.57 -9.05
C ASN A 98 -11.65 9.68 -7.53
N SER A 99 -10.54 9.16 -7.01
CA SER A 99 -10.22 9.07 -5.58
C SER A 99 -10.13 10.42 -4.85
N SER A 100 -10.07 11.54 -5.56
CA SER A 100 -10.11 12.89 -5.00
C SER A 100 -11.52 13.46 -4.80
N LYS A 101 -12.54 12.94 -5.51
CA LYS A 101 -13.85 13.61 -5.65
C LYS A 101 -14.98 13.04 -4.79
N THR A 102 -14.86 11.80 -4.32
CA THR A 102 -15.88 11.13 -3.47
C THR A 102 -15.28 10.02 -2.64
N LYS A 103 -15.87 9.80 -1.45
CA LYS A 103 -15.72 8.54 -0.70
C LYS A 103 -17.03 7.76 -0.88
N PRO A 104 -17.05 6.59 -1.55
CA PRO A 104 -18.27 5.80 -1.68
C PRO A 104 -18.78 5.34 -0.32
N THR A 105 -20.11 5.26 -0.17
CA THR A 105 -20.72 4.67 1.02
C THR A 105 -20.67 3.14 0.94
N ILE A 106 -20.77 2.44 2.08
CA ILE A 106 -20.88 0.97 2.11
C ILE A 106 -22.12 0.50 1.31
N SER A 107 -23.21 1.27 1.30
CA SER A 107 -24.39 0.99 0.47
C SER A 107 -24.06 1.06 -1.04
N THR A 108 -23.33 2.08 -1.47
CA THR A 108 -22.84 2.21 -2.86
C THR A 108 -21.92 1.05 -3.24
N LEU A 109 -21.01 0.63 -2.34
CA LEU A 109 -20.11 -0.49 -2.57
C LEU A 109 -20.88 -1.82 -2.66
N LYS A 110 -21.93 -2.04 -1.86
CA LYS A 110 -22.80 -3.22 -1.97
C LYS A 110 -23.52 -3.29 -3.32
N LYS A 111 -24.03 -2.16 -3.83
CA LYS A 111 -24.62 -2.10 -5.19
C LYS A 111 -23.62 -2.47 -6.28
N LEU A 112 -22.42 -1.85 -6.24
CA LEU A 112 -21.34 -2.15 -7.19
C LEU A 112 -20.92 -3.62 -7.14
N ALA A 113 -20.83 -4.19 -5.94
CA ALA A 113 -20.46 -5.59 -5.74
C ALA A 113 -21.48 -6.56 -6.37
N ALA A 114 -22.77 -6.33 -6.16
CA ALA A 114 -23.83 -7.12 -6.79
C ALA A 114 -23.83 -6.98 -8.33
N VAL A 115 -23.69 -5.76 -8.86
CA VAL A 115 -23.68 -5.49 -10.32
C VAL A 115 -22.44 -6.05 -11.03
N PHE A 116 -21.31 -6.19 -10.35
CA PHE A 116 -20.10 -6.80 -10.91
C PHE A 116 -19.97 -8.31 -10.66
N ASP A 117 -20.93 -8.92 -9.97
CA ASP A 117 -20.90 -10.28 -9.43
C ASP A 117 -19.61 -10.59 -8.66
N VAL A 118 -19.38 -9.84 -7.57
CA VAL A 118 -18.23 -9.99 -6.67
C VAL A 118 -18.62 -9.79 -5.20
N ALA A 119 -17.89 -10.42 -4.29
CA ALA A 119 -18.08 -10.21 -2.85
C ALA A 119 -17.43 -8.89 -2.37
N LEU A 120 -18.15 -8.13 -1.53
CA LEU A 120 -17.59 -6.99 -0.79
C LEU A 120 -17.15 -7.45 0.61
N VAL A 121 -15.85 -7.41 0.88
CA VAL A 121 -15.27 -7.68 2.21
C VAL A 121 -14.83 -6.37 2.85
N VAL A 122 -15.40 -6.02 4.01
CA VAL A 122 -14.98 -4.88 4.84
C VAL A 122 -14.50 -5.43 6.18
N ARG A 123 -13.22 -5.25 6.47
CA ARG A 123 -12.55 -5.72 7.70
C ARG A 123 -11.45 -4.75 8.12
N PHE A 124 -11.17 -4.70 9.42
CA PHE A 124 -9.90 -4.17 9.90
C PHE A 124 -8.79 -5.19 9.63
N VAL A 125 -7.56 -4.70 9.46
CA VAL A 125 -6.39 -5.51 9.11
C VAL A 125 -5.15 -4.99 9.83
N PRO A 126 -4.17 -5.85 10.15
CA PRO A 126 -2.89 -5.42 10.71
C PRO A 126 -2.11 -4.58 9.68
N PHE A 127 -1.21 -3.70 10.14
CA PHE A 127 -0.44 -2.83 9.24
C PHE A 127 0.50 -3.61 8.33
N SER A 128 1.04 -4.74 8.79
CA SER A 128 1.78 -5.71 7.99
C SER A 128 1.01 -6.14 6.73
N GLN A 129 -0.30 -6.36 6.82
CA GLN A 129 -1.13 -6.80 5.70
C GLN A 129 -1.32 -5.70 4.64
N ILE A 130 -1.67 -4.48 5.04
CA ILE A 130 -1.80 -3.36 4.09
C ILE A 130 -0.44 -2.87 3.54
N ILE A 131 0.64 -3.02 4.30
CA ILE A 131 2.01 -2.79 3.81
C ILE A 131 2.34 -3.82 2.71
N ALA A 132 2.10 -5.11 2.95
CA ALA A 132 2.36 -6.17 1.98
C ALA A 132 1.58 -5.95 0.67
N TRP A 133 0.29 -5.63 0.76
CA TRP A 133 -0.53 -5.27 -0.40
C TRP A 133 0.01 -4.04 -1.16
N ALA A 134 0.50 -3.02 -0.44
CA ALA A 134 1.07 -1.82 -1.05
C ALA A 134 2.48 -2.03 -1.65
N THR A 135 3.22 -3.07 -1.24
CA THR A 135 4.56 -3.39 -1.76
C THR A 135 4.61 -4.59 -2.70
N GLY A 136 3.49 -5.26 -2.96
CA GLY A 136 3.45 -6.49 -3.76
C GLY A 136 4.10 -7.68 -3.06
N THR A 137 4.27 -7.63 -1.74
CA THR A 137 4.83 -8.73 -0.94
C THR A 137 3.75 -9.82 -0.80
N PRO A 138 4.03 -11.09 -1.15
CA PRO A 138 3.09 -12.18 -0.92
C PRO A 138 2.75 -12.34 0.56
N LEU A 139 1.49 -12.68 0.85
CA LEU A 139 0.97 -12.85 2.21
C LEU A 139 -0.09 -13.95 2.23
N THR A 140 0.03 -14.88 3.19
CA THR A 140 -1.03 -15.83 3.50
C THR A 140 -2.11 -15.14 4.31
N ASP A 141 -3.36 -15.16 3.83
CA ASP A 141 -4.51 -14.72 4.63
C ASP A 141 -4.98 -15.89 5.51
N PRO A 142 -5.00 -15.78 6.85
CA PRO A 142 -5.41 -16.87 7.74
C PRO A 142 -6.92 -17.09 7.77
N GLY A 143 -7.71 -16.28 7.04
CA GLY A 143 -9.16 -16.33 7.08
C GLY A 143 -9.73 -15.88 8.43
N LEU A 144 -10.97 -16.26 8.70
CA LEU A 144 -11.68 -15.94 9.95
C LEU A 144 -11.14 -16.76 11.11
N SER A 145 -10.34 -16.11 11.95
CA SER A 145 -9.70 -16.68 13.15
C SER A 145 -9.83 -15.71 14.33
N THR A 146 -9.66 -16.19 15.56
CA THR A 146 -9.68 -15.34 16.77
C THR A 146 -8.67 -14.19 16.64
N THR A 147 -7.48 -14.45 16.09
CA THR A 147 -6.42 -13.47 15.85
C THR A 147 -6.77 -12.46 14.75
N SER A 148 -7.52 -12.85 13.71
CA SER A 148 -7.96 -11.90 12.67
C SER A 148 -9.13 -11.02 13.13
N LEU A 149 -9.88 -11.45 14.15
CA LEU A 149 -10.92 -10.63 14.80
C LEU A 149 -10.28 -9.65 15.80
N ALA A 150 -9.34 -10.13 16.63
CA ALA A 150 -8.56 -9.32 17.56
C ALA A 150 -7.33 -8.67 16.88
N VAL A 151 -7.57 -7.86 15.85
CA VAL A 151 -6.52 -7.23 15.02
C VAL A 151 -5.50 -6.46 15.87
N PRO A 152 -4.19 -6.78 15.80
CA PRO A 152 -3.17 -6.08 16.57
C PRO A 152 -2.97 -4.66 16.04
N SER A 153 -2.72 -3.72 16.96
CA SER A 153 -2.35 -2.35 16.61
C SER A 153 -0.91 -2.27 16.08
N PHE A 154 -0.59 -1.19 15.37
CA PHE A 154 0.77 -0.92 14.88
C PHE A 154 1.86 -1.00 15.98
N ARG A 155 1.54 -0.67 17.24
CA ARG A 155 2.49 -0.79 18.36
C ARG A 155 2.62 -2.24 18.87
N GLN A 156 1.61 -3.08 18.71
CA GLN A 156 1.74 -4.52 19.01
C GLN A 156 2.52 -5.25 17.91
N GLU A 157 2.37 -4.86 16.64
CA GLU A 157 3.16 -5.41 15.53
C GLU A 157 4.63 -4.96 15.53
N TYR A 158 4.90 -3.69 15.81
CA TYR A 158 6.21 -3.07 15.59
C TYR A 158 6.84 -2.43 16.85
N GLY A 159 6.17 -2.42 18.00
CA GLY A 159 6.66 -1.75 19.21
C GLY A 159 7.81 -2.46 19.94
N ALA A 160 8.05 -3.74 19.64
CA ALA A 160 9.28 -4.43 20.05
C ALA A 160 10.45 -4.15 19.08
N VAL A 161 10.16 -3.60 17.89
CA VAL A 161 11.19 -3.08 16.97
C VAL A 161 11.45 -1.62 17.33
N GLU A 162 12.12 -1.41 18.46
CA GLU A 162 12.82 -0.15 18.70
C GLU A 162 13.71 0.13 17.47
N PRO A 163 13.61 1.31 16.84
CA PRO A 163 14.40 1.61 15.67
C PRO A 163 15.87 1.74 16.07
N SER A 164 16.65 0.67 15.88
CA SER A 164 18.12 0.69 15.75
C SER A 164 18.60 1.43 14.49
N PHE A 165 17.78 2.35 13.98
CA PHE A 165 18.18 3.42 13.08
C PHE A 165 18.77 4.50 13.97
N GLY A 166 20.09 4.43 14.15
CA GLY A 166 20.84 5.20 15.14
C GLY A 166 20.43 6.67 15.18
N SER A 167 20.37 7.21 16.40
CA SER A 167 20.03 8.60 16.67
C SER A 167 20.89 9.54 15.83
N VAL A 168 20.32 10.06 14.74
CA VAL A 168 20.85 11.25 14.06
C VAL A 168 20.83 12.35 15.10
N PRO A 169 21.99 12.89 15.54
CA PRO A 169 22.00 13.95 16.53
C PRO A 169 21.20 15.12 15.95
N ARG A 170 20.18 15.55 16.69
CA ARG A 170 19.43 16.75 16.32
C ARG A 170 20.28 17.95 16.74
N SER A 171 21.27 18.29 15.92
CA SER A 171 22.25 19.36 16.17
C SER A 171 21.58 20.73 16.21
N GLN A 172 20.94 21.06 17.33
CA GLN A 172 20.32 22.37 17.56
C GLN A 172 21.37 23.43 17.93
N ASP A 173 22.57 22.99 18.36
CA ASP A 173 23.61 23.85 18.94
C ASP A 173 24.39 24.68 17.90
N GLN A 174 24.40 24.28 16.62
CA GLN A 174 25.14 25.00 15.57
C GLN A 174 24.48 26.31 15.11
N VAL A 175 23.22 26.58 15.48
CA VAL A 175 22.55 27.85 15.09
C VAL A 175 22.95 29.01 16.02
N ALA A 176 23.38 28.73 17.25
CA ALA A 176 23.75 29.75 18.22
C ALA A 176 25.08 30.45 17.88
N GLN A 177 26.09 29.70 17.42
CA GLN A 177 27.46 30.21 17.29
C GLN A 177 27.67 31.23 16.16
N SER A 178 26.75 31.33 15.19
CA SER A 178 26.84 32.31 14.09
C SER A 178 26.27 33.70 14.40
N GLN A 179 25.66 33.91 15.58
CA GLN A 179 25.15 35.23 16.00
C GLN A 179 26.20 36.03 16.81
N GLU A 180 26.97 35.36 17.66
CA GLU A 180 27.94 36.00 18.57
C GLU A 180 29.07 36.75 17.82
N GLN A 181 29.50 36.21 16.68
CA GLN A 181 30.61 36.74 15.87
C GLN A 181 30.29 38.03 15.09
N ARG A 182 29.12 38.66 15.31
CA ARG A 182 28.78 40.00 14.74
C ARG A 182 28.80 41.14 15.74
N ARG A 183 29.32 40.94 16.97
CA ARG A 183 29.60 42.04 17.90
C ARG A 183 30.90 42.76 17.54
N ILE A 184 30.77 43.86 16.81
CA ILE A 184 31.83 44.85 16.58
C ILE A 184 32.26 45.43 17.95
N PRO A 185 33.56 45.47 18.30
CA PRO A 185 33.99 46.13 19.54
C PRO A 185 33.82 47.65 19.42
N ILE A 186 33.04 48.25 20.31
CA ILE A 186 33.04 49.70 20.53
C ILE A 186 34.27 50.01 21.39
N ALA A 187 35.25 50.70 20.82
CA ALA A 187 36.40 51.19 21.58
C ALA A 187 35.97 52.27 22.58
N GLN A 188 36.50 52.19 23.80
CA GLN A 188 36.27 53.14 24.89
C GLN A 188 37.63 53.56 25.47
N GLU A 189 38.09 54.77 25.13
CA GLU A 189 39.00 55.60 25.92
C GLU A 189 38.86 57.03 25.36
N SER A 190 38.50 58.11 26.08
CA SER A 190 38.82 58.63 27.44
C SER A 190 40.00 59.62 27.42
N PRO A 191 40.09 60.62 28.34
CA PRO A 191 39.43 61.93 28.10
C PRO A 191 40.32 63.15 28.48
N LEU A 192 39.71 64.37 28.55
CA LEU A 192 40.21 65.61 29.22
C LEU A 192 41.35 66.38 28.48
N LEU A 193 41.50 67.73 28.52
CA LEU A 193 40.66 68.86 28.98
C LEU A 193 41.25 70.23 28.51
N ALA A 194 40.42 71.15 27.99
CA ALA A 194 40.64 72.64 27.83
C ALA A 194 41.86 73.13 26.99
N ASP A 195 42.07 74.44 26.67
CA ASP A 195 41.36 75.69 27.04
C ASP A 195 41.50 76.83 25.98
N ALA A 196 40.66 77.88 26.14
CA ALA A 196 40.84 79.32 25.83
C ALA A 196 41.15 79.90 24.41
N ALA A 197 40.39 80.97 24.09
CA ALA A 197 40.65 82.13 23.19
C ALA A 197 40.85 81.87 21.66
N ASP A 198 40.53 82.81 20.76
CA ASP A 198 40.06 84.21 20.88
C ASP A 198 38.86 84.44 19.92
#